data_AF-A0A961VR78-F1
#
_entry.id   AF-A0A961VR78-F1
#
_cell.length_a   1.000
_cell.length_b   1.000
_cell.length_c   1.000
_cell.angle_alpha   90.00
_cell.angle_beta   90.00
_cell.angle_gamma   90.00
#
_symmetry.space_group_name_H-M   'P 1'
#
loop_
_entity.id
_entity.type
_entity.pdbx_description
1 polymer ?
#
loop_
_entity_poly.entity_id
_entity_poly.type
_entity_poly.pdbx_seq_one_letter_code
_entity_poly.pdbx_strand_id
1 'polypeptide(L)'
;MTKPITRKLRCAVYSRKSSEEGLEQEFNSLHAQREACEAYVASQRSEGWALIREPYDDGGFSGGTLERPALKRLLADIEEGLIDVVVVYKIDRLSRSLMDFSKLVDVFDRAGVTFVSVTQSFNTTTSMGRLTLNILLSFAQFEREVTAERIRDKIRASRAKGMFMGGNVPLGYVVKDRKLVVSEPESAIVRSIFERFVRIGSATVLARELRAEGVRTRRGKLVDRGYLYKLLNNRTYLGMAVHKGTAHPGEHAAIIEQGLWDKVHAILAENVRTRSANTRAQTPALLKGLIFGPTGAAMSPTHTRKGNRLYRYYVSQDVLKRGPEACPVGRVPAAEIEAAVIDQSDASKYL
;
A
#
# COMPACT_ATOMS: atom_id res chain seq x y z
N MET A 1 0.32 -47.49 -44.10
CA MET A 1 0.41 -46.13 -43.53
C MET A 1 -0.83 -45.86 -42.72
N THR A 2 -0.74 -45.89 -41.40
CA THR A 2 -1.83 -45.53 -40.48
C THR A 2 -2.04 -44.02 -40.55
N LYS A 3 -3.24 -43.59 -40.94
CA LYS A 3 -3.63 -42.17 -41.00
C LYS A 3 -3.49 -41.58 -39.59
N PRO A 4 -2.77 -40.47 -39.38
CA PRO A 4 -2.63 -39.88 -38.05
C PRO A 4 -4.03 -39.52 -37.51
N ILE A 5 -4.29 -39.90 -36.26
CA ILE A 5 -5.56 -39.59 -35.59
C ILE A 5 -5.57 -38.10 -35.27
N THR A 6 -6.29 -37.31 -36.06
CA THR A 6 -6.52 -35.89 -35.78
C THR A 6 -7.43 -35.76 -34.55
N ARG A 7 -6.91 -35.14 -33.48
CA ARG A 7 -7.71 -34.83 -32.27
C ARG A 7 -8.87 -33.93 -32.68
N LYS A 8 -10.09 -34.25 -32.22
CA LYS A 8 -11.24 -33.37 -32.40
C LYS A 8 -11.12 -32.13 -31.52
N LEU A 9 -11.26 -30.95 -32.12
CA LEU A 9 -11.21 -29.65 -31.45
C LEU A 9 -12.63 -29.07 -31.35
N ARG A 10 -13.11 -28.83 -30.13
CA ARG A 10 -14.46 -28.31 -29.83
C ARG A 10 -14.50 -26.82 -30.10
N CYS A 11 -15.25 -26.44 -31.13
CA CYS A 11 -15.36 -25.08 -31.62
C CYS A 11 -16.65 -24.42 -31.11
N ALA A 12 -16.51 -23.36 -30.33
CA ALA A 12 -17.59 -22.49 -29.89
C ALA A 12 -17.73 -21.30 -30.85
N VAL A 13 -18.96 -21.00 -31.25
CA VAL A 13 -19.28 -19.78 -32.02
C VAL A 13 -19.87 -18.76 -31.06
N TYR A 14 -19.28 -17.57 -31.03
CA TYR A 14 -19.80 -16.44 -30.27
C TYR A 14 -20.34 -15.36 -31.19
N SER A 15 -21.61 -14.99 -31.02
CA SER A 15 -22.27 -13.96 -31.82
C SER A 15 -22.89 -12.87 -30.94
N ARG A 16 -22.95 -11.63 -31.46
CA ARG A 16 -23.47 -10.47 -30.72
C ARG A 16 -24.17 -9.46 -31.61
N LYS A 17 -25.27 -8.91 -31.10
CA LYS A 17 -26.03 -7.79 -31.68
C LYS A 17 -26.36 -6.79 -30.57
N SER A 18 -26.04 -5.52 -30.80
CA SER A 18 -26.23 -4.45 -29.80
C SER A 18 -27.66 -3.91 -29.71
N SER A 19 -28.53 -4.22 -30.68
CA SER A 19 -29.93 -3.80 -30.68
C SER A 19 -30.83 -5.01 -30.47
N GLU A 20 -31.90 -4.81 -29.70
CA GLU A 20 -32.99 -5.77 -29.51
C GLU A 20 -33.96 -5.79 -30.71
N GLU A 21 -33.96 -4.75 -31.54
CA GLU A 21 -34.83 -4.63 -32.70
C GLU A 21 -34.59 -5.75 -33.72
N GLY A 22 -35.64 -6.49 -34.07
CA GLY A 22 -35.58 -7.57 -35.05
C GLY A 22 -34.78 -8.78 -34.57
N LEU A 23 -34.67 -9.01 -33.26
CA LEU A 23 -34.19 -10.30 -32.72
C LEU A 23 -35.21 -11.43 -32.95
N GLU A 24 -36.51 -11.13 -32.94
CA GLU A 24 -37.61 -12.09 -33.11
C GLU A 24 -37.85 -12.53 -34.58
N GLN A 25 -37.15 -11.94 -35.55
CA GLN A 25 -37.26 -12.34 -36.95
C GLN A 25 -36.47 -13.64 -37.20
N GLU A 26 -37.06 -14.57 -37.98
CA GLU A 26 -36.45 -15.87 -38.33
C GLU A 26 -35.06 -15.76 -38.97
N PHE A 27 -34.73 -14.62 -39.62
CA PHE A 27 -33.41 -14.31 -40.16
C PHE A 27 -32.91 -12.95 -39.67
N ASN A 28 -32.18 -12.95 -38.56
CA ASN A 28 -31.56 -11.75 -38.02
C ASN A 28 -30.03 -11.72 -38.29
N SER A 29 -29.39 -10.58 -38.01
CA SER A 29 -27.94 -10.43 -38.18
C SER A 29 -27.09 -11.34 -37.28
N LEU A 30 -27.65 -11.98 -36.23
CA LEU A 30 -26.95 -12.99 -35.43
C LEU A 30 -26.89 -14.30 -36.20
N HIS A 31 -27.99 -14.70 -36.84
CA HIS A 31 -28.05 -15.90 -37.68
C HIS A 31 -27.01 -15.84 -38.81
N ALA A 32 -26.93 -14.71 -39.53
CA ALA A 32 -25.94 -14.53 -40.60
C ALA A 32 -24.48 -14.59 -40.10
N GLN A 33 -24.21 -14.03 -38.91
CA GLN A 33 -22.87 -14.12 -38.28
C GLN A 33 -22.54 -15.57 -37.94
N ARG A 34 -23.50 -16.27 -37.35
CA ARG A 34 -23.36 -17.65 -36.93
C ARG A 34 -23.15 -18.57 -38.11
N GLU A 35 -24.00 -18.49 -39.13
CA GLU A 35 -23.90 -19.27 -40.36
C GLU A 35 -22.52 -19.12 -41.01
N ALA A 36 -21.98 -17.90 -41.08
CA ALA A 36 -20.62 -17.66 -41.57
C ALA A 36 -19.54 -18.34 -40.70
N CYS A 37 -19.71 -18.33 -39.38
CA CYS A 37 -18.78 -19.01 -38.46
C CYS A 37 -18.90 -20.55 -38.55
N GLU A 38 -20.11 -21.09 -38.66
CA GLU A 38 -20.36 -22.52 -38.81
C GLU A 38 -19.82 -23.04 -40.14
N ALA A 39 -20.01 -22.29 -41.23
CA ALA A 39 -19.42 -22.58 -42.53
C ALA A 39 -17.88 -22.58 -42.46
N TYR A 40 -17.30 -21.62 -41.73
CA TYR A 40 -15.86 -21.58 -41.50
C TYR A 40 -15.39 -22.81 -40.70
N VAL A 41 -16.04 -23.17 -39.59
CA VAL A 41 -15.72 -24.37 -38.81
C VAL A 41 -15.84 -25.63 -39.67
N ALA A 42 -16.88 -25.72 -40.51
CA ALA A 42 -17.07 -26.83 -41.43
C ALA A 42 -15.94 -26.94 -42.47
N SER A 43 -15.41 -25.80 -42.95
CA SER A 43 -14.25 -25.76 -43.86
C SER A 43 -12.96 -26.29 -43.21
N GLN A 44 -12.84 -26.21 -41.89
CA GLN A 44 -11.67 -26.64 -41.12
C GLN A 44 -11.80 -28.08 -40.56
N ARG A 45 -12.78 -28.88 -41.02
CA ARG A 45 -12.97 -30.26 -40.55
C ARG A 45 -11.74 -31.15 -40.74
N SER A 46 -10.91 -30.90 -41.76
CA SER A 46 -9.65 -31.62 -41.98
C SER A 46 -8.67 -31.45 -40.82
N GLU A 47 -8.71 -30.30 -40.14
CA GLU A 47 -7.92 -29.96 -38.94
C GLU A 47 -8.53 -30.51 -37.65
N GLY A 48 -9.60 -31.33 -37.74
CA GLY A 48 -10.28 -31.91 -36.59
C GLY A 48 -11.33 -31.00 -35.93
N TRP A 49 -11.68 -29.86 -36.54
CA TRP A 49 -12.62 -28.92 -35.95
C TRP A 49 -14.04 -29.48 -35.92
N ALA A 50 -14.68 -29.39 -34.75
CA ALA A 50 -16.04 -29.87 -34.50
C ALA A 50 -16.84 -28.79 -33.77
N LEU A 51 -17.90 -28.29 -34.42
CA LEU A 51 -18.82 -27.32 -33.84
C LEU A 51 -19.55 -27.93 -32.63
N ILE A 52 -19.58 -27.21 -31.51
CA ILE A 52 -20.42 -27.60 -30.37
C ILE A 52 -21.88 -27.19 -30.60
N ARG A 53 -22.82 -27.96 -30.06
CA ARG A 53 -24.25 -27.76 -30.33
C ARG A 53 -24.78 -26.46 -29.69
N GLU A 54 -24.24 -26.06 -28.56
CA GLU A 54 -24.79 -24.98 -27.74
C GLU A 54 -24.42 -23.60 -28.30
N PRO A 55 -25.42 -22.71 -28.52
CA PRO A 55 -25.19 -21.32 -28.89
C PRO A 55 -24.49 -20.49 -27.81
N TYR A 56 -23.64 -19.54 -28.20
CA TYR A 56 -23.28 -18.38 -27.37
C TYR A 56 -23.65 -17.08 -28.06
N ASP A 57 -24.93 -16.69 -27.92
CA ASP A 57 -25.50 -15.54 -28.61
C ASP A 57 -25.93 -14.47 -27.59
N ASP A 58 -25.38 -13.25 -27.72
CA ASP A 58 -25.78 -12.09 -26.92
C ASP A 58 -26.53 -11.07 -27.80
N GLY A 59 -27.87 -11.11 -27.76
CA GLY A 59 -28.76 -10.10 -28.35
C GLY A 59 -29.06 -8.95 -27.37
N GLY A 60 -29.09 -7.70 -27.84
CA GLY A 60 -29.34 -6.52 -27.01
C GLY A 60 -28.14 -6.00 -26.20
N PHE A 61 -26.97 -6.64 -26.30
CA PHE A 61 -25.80 -6.29 -25.50
C PHE A 61 -24.73 -5.48 -26.25
N SER A 62 -24.23 -4.43 -25.59
CA SER A 62 -23.13 -3.60 -26.09
C SER A 62 -21.79 -4.34 -26.00
N GLY A 63 -20.97 -4.25 -27.06
CA GLY A 63 -19.59 -4.74 -27.06
C GLY A 63 -18.61 -3.90 -26.22
N GLY A 64 -19.10 -2.93 -25.44
CA GLY A 64 -18.29 -2.11 -24.52
C GLY A 64 -18.25 -2.62 -23.07
N THR A 65 -18.96 -3.71 -22.76
CA THR A 65 -18.98 -4.33 -21.42
C THR A 65 -18.67 -5.81 -21.52
N LEU A 66 -18.01 -6.40 -20.51
CA LEU A 66 -17.83 -7.85 -20.41
C LEU A 66 -19.00 -8.53 -19.64
N GLU A 67 -19.89 -7.74 -19.06
CA GLU A 67 -21.07 -8.21 -18.32
C GLU A 67 -22.16 -8.68 -19.28
N ARG A 68 -21.97 -9.86 -19.86
CA ARG A 68 -22.83 -10.44 -20.88
C ARG A 68 -23.12 -11.92 -20.59
N PRO A 69 -24.39 -12.36 -20.57
CA PRO A 69 -24.74 -13.73 -20.19
C PRO A 69 -24.07 -14.81 -21.02
N ALA A 70 -24.10 -14.72 -22.36
CA ALA A 70 -23.51 -15.75 -23.21
C ALA A 70 -21.98 -15.71 -23.18
N LEU A 71 -21.38 -14.52 -23.13
CA LEU A 71 -19.93 -14.39 -22.96
C LEU A 71 -19.43 -14.96 -21.62
N LYS A 72 -20.14 -14.73 -20.52
CA LYS A 72 -19.77 -15.29 -19.21
C LYS A 72 -19.83 -16.81 -19.21
N ARG A 73 -20.88 -17.38 -19.81
CA ARG A 73 -20.99 -18.84 -19.96
C ARG A 73 -19.87 -19.40 -20.83
N LEU A 74 -19.56 -18.74 -21.96
CA LEU A 74 -18.43 -19.11 -22.81
C LEU A 74 -17.10 -19.15 -22.02
N LEU A 75 -16.85 -18.15 -21.19
CA LEU A 75 -15.63 -18.09 -20.38
C LEU A 75 -15.58 -19.20 -19.32
N ALA A 76 -16.70 -19.51 -18.67
CA ALA A 76 -16.79 -20.62 -17.72
C ALA A 76 -16.52 -21.96 -18.41
N ASP A 77 -17.14 -22.20 -19.58
CA ASP A 77 -16.94 -23.44 -20.35
C ASP A 77 -15.50 -23.57 -20.86
N ILE A 78 -14.81 -22.45 -21.13
CA ILE A 78 -13.38 -22.43 -21.45
C ILE A 78 -12.53 -22.84 -20.24
N GLU A 79 -12.83 -22.31 -19.05
CA GLU A 79 -12.12 -22.66 -17.82
C GLU A 79 -12.33 -24.12 -17.41
N GLU A 80 -13.51 -24.69 -17.69
CA GLU A 80 -13.79 -26.12 -17.52
C GLU A 80 -13.14 -27.00 -18.61
N GLY A 81 -12.48 -26.38 -19.60
CA GLY A 81 -11.83 -27.09 -20.70
C GLY A 81 -12.83 -27.78 -21.62
N LEU A 82 -14.05 -27.26 -21.77
CA LEU A 82 -15.10 -27.75 -22.67
C LEU A 82 -14.94 -27.24 -24.11
N ILE A 83 -14.12 -26.20 -24.30
CA ILE A 83 -13.91 -25.50 -25.57
C ILE A 83 -12.43 -25.52 -25.90
N ASP A 84 -12.09 -25.82 -27.16
CA ASP A 84 -10.70 -25.74 -27.67
C ASP A 84 -10.51 -24.56 -28.64
N VAL A 85 -11.58 -24.09 -29.30
CA VAL A 85 -11.53 -23.01 -30.29
C VAL A 85 -12.73 -22.07 -30.13
N VAL A 86 -12.49 -20.76 -30.11
CA VAL A 86 -13.52 -19.71 -30.14
C VAL A 86 -13.50 -19.03 -31.51
N VAL A 87 -14.66 -19.04 -32.19
CA VAL A 87 -14.85 -18.49 -33.53
C VAL A 87 -15.85 -17.33 -33.47
N VAL A 88 -15.47 -16.20 -34.07
CA VAL A 88 -16.32 -15.01 -34.18
C VAL A 88 -16.33 -14.45 -35.59
N TYR A 89 -17.43 -13.80 -35.96
CA TYR A 89 -17.54 -13.17 -37.28
C TYR A 89 -16.52 -12.03 -37.46
N LYS A 90 -16.39 -11.15 -36.45
CA LYS A 90 -15.49 -9.99 -36.37
C LYS A 90 -14.98 -9.80 -34.93
N ILE A 91 -13.81 -9.20 -34.75
CA ILE A 91 -13.23 -8.97 -33.41
C ILE A 91 -14.16 -8.11 -32.53
N ASP A 92 -14.85 -7.13 -33.11
CA ASP A 92 -15.78 -6.25 -32.41
C ASP A 92 -17.02 -6.94 -31.83
N ARG A 93 -17.25 -8.22 -32.20
CA ARG A 93 -18.28 -9.05 -31.58
C ARG A 93 -17.91 -9.35 -30.14
N LEU A 94 -16.65 -9.70 -29.87
CA LEU A 94 -16.13 -9.94 -28.52
C LEU A 94 -15.96 -8.65 -27.74
N SER A 95 -15.29 -7.64 -28.29
CA SER A 95 -15.11 -6.37 -27.59
C SER A 95 -14.78 -5.23 -28.54
N ARG A 96 -15.34 -4.04 -28.28
CA ARG A 96 -14.94 -2.77 -28.90
C ARG A 96 -13.81 -2.07 -28.14
N SER A 97 -13.55 -2.50 -26.90
CA SER A 97 -12.47 -2.03 -26.05
C SER A 97 -11.25 -2.93 -26.25
N LEU A 98 -10.15 -2.36 -26.70
CA LEU A 98 -8.88 -3.06 -26.88
C LEU A 98 -8.38 -3.67 -25.56
N MET A 99 -8.60 -2.95 -24.45
CA MET A 99 -8.24 -3.43 -23.12
C MET A 99 -9.08 -4.64 -22.69
N ASP A 100 -10.39 -4.63 -22.93
CA ASP A 100 -11.22 -5.78 -22.58
C ASP A 100 -10.99 -6.96 -23.53
N PHE A 101 -10.66 -6.68 -24.79
CA PHE A 101 -10.19 -7.70 -25.72
C PHE A 101 -8.88 -8.36 -25.22
N SER A 102 -7.92 -7.56 -24.72
CA SER A 102 -6.66 -8.08 -24.18
C SER A 102 -6.86 -9.06 -23.03
N LYS A 103 -7.83 -8.80 -22.14
CA LYS A 103 -8.16 -9.68 -21.02
C LYS A 103 -8.75 -11.00 -21.51
N LEU A 104 -9.68 -10.94 -22.47
CA LEU A 104 -10.30 -12.14 -23.04
C LEU A 104 -9.27 -13.04 -23.71
N VAL A 105 -8.34 -12.45 -24.47
CA VAL A 105 -7.25 -13.21 -25.10
C VAL A 105 -6.32 -13.85 -24.07
N ASP A 106 -5.97 -13.15 -22.99
CA ASP A 106 -5.14 -13.73 -21.91
C ASP A 106 -5.84 -14.94 -21.26
N VAL A 107 -7.17 -14.88 -21.08
CA VAL A 107 -7.95 -16.03 -20.61
C VAL A 107 -7.87 -17.19 -21.62
N PHE A 108 -8.05 -16.91 -22.91
CA PHE A 108 -7.98 -17.95 -23.95
C PHE A 108 -6.60 -18.60 -24.02
N ASP A 109 -5.51 -17.81 -23.98
CA ASP A 109 -4.13 -18.31 -24.04
C ASP A 109 -3.79 -19.17 -22.83
N ARG A 110 -4.20 -18.76 -21.63
CA ARG A 110 -4.01 -19.57 -20.39
C ARG A 110 -4.75 -20.89 -20.43
N ALA A 111 -5.93 -20.91 -21.04
CA ALA A 111 -6.72 -22.13 -21.23
C ALA A 111 -6.26 -22.96 -22.45
N GLY A 112 -5.28 -22.49 -23.23
CA GLY A 112 -4.84 -23.15 -24.46
C GLY A 112 -5.88 -23.10 -25.59
N VAL A 113 -6.84 -22.19 -25.51
CA VAL A 113 -7.94 -22.03 -26.47
C VAL A 113 -7.50 -21.17 -27.64
N THR A 114 -7.76 -21.67 -28.85
CA THR A 114 -7.49 -20.93 -30.08
C THR A 114 -8.60 -19.92 -30.35
N PHE A 115 -8.24 -18.68 -30.63
CA PHE A 115 -9.16 -17.64 -31.08
C PHE A 115 -9.04 -17.36 -32.59
N VAL A 116 -10.18 -17.30 -33.28
CA VAL A 116 -10.30 -17.00 -34.73
C VAL A 116 -11.40 -16.00 -35.04
N SER A 117 -11.09 -15.04 -35.92
CA SER A 117 -12.08 -14.20 -36.60
C SER A 117 -12.26 -14.62 -38.06
N VAL A 118 -13.52 -14.71 -38.52
CA VAL A 118 -13.85 -15.18 -39.88
C VAL A 118 -13.54 -14.13 -40.95
N THR A 119 -13.95 -12.88 -40.74
CA THR A 119 -13.83 -11.83 -41.78
C THR A 119 -12.53 -11.03 -41.71
N GLN A 120 -11.81 -11.15 -40.61
CA GLN A 120 -10.50 -10.54 -40.42
C GLN A 120 -9.54 -11.72 -40.30
N SER A 121 -8.59 -11.90 -41.24
CA SER A 121 -7.67 -13.05 -41.31
C SER A 121 -6.74 -13.12 -40.09
N PHE A 122 -7.32 -13.41 -38.93
CA PHE A 122 -6.73 -13.31 -37.62
C PHE A 122 -6.91 -14.66 -36.94
N ASN A 123 -5.81 -15.40 -36.86
CA ASN A 123 -5.78 -16.72 -36.28
C ASN A 123 -4.58 -16.85 -35.35
N THR A 124 -4.85 -17.06 -34.06
CA THR A 124 -3.84 -17.21 -32.99
C THR A 124 -2.96 -18.46 -33.10
N THR A 125 -3.29 -19.39 -34.00
CA THR A 125 -2.41 -20.52 -34.36
C THR A 125 -1.27 -20.13 -35.29
N THR A 126 -1.39 -18.99 -36.02
CA THR A 126 -0.39 -18.54 -36.98
C THR A 126 0.59 -17.55 -36.34
N SER A 127 1.87 -17.60 -36.72
CA SER A 127 2.90 -16.68 -36.23
C SER A 127 2.56 -15.21 -36.50
N MET A 128 1.92 -14.92 -37.64
CA MET A 128 1.46 -13.59 -38.01
C MET A 128 0.26 -13.10 -37.17
N GLY A 129 -0.68 -14.00 -36.87
CA GLY A 129 -1.80 -13.70 -35.98
C GLY A 129 -1.33 -13.42 -34.54
N ARG A 130 -0.35 -14.19 -34.04
CA ARG A 130 0.28 -13.94 -32.74
C ARG A 130 1.03 -12.60 -32.69
N LEU A 131 1.74 -12.23 -33.76
CA LEU A 131 2.42 -10.94 -33.84
C LEU A 131 1.42 -9.77 -33.78
N THR A 132 0.37 -9.81 -34.59
CA THR A 132 -0.68 -8.78 -34.60
C THR A 132 -1.37 -8.67 -33.24
N LEU A 133 -1.57 -9.80 -32.56
CA LEU A 133 -2.09 -9.85 -31.20
C LEU A 133 -1.19 -9.12 -30.21
N ASN A 134 0.11 -9.43 -30.21
CA ASN A 134 1.08 -8.80 -29.32
C ASN A 134 1.19 -7.29 -29.53
N ILE A 135 1.05 -6.82 -30.78
CA ILE A 135 1.00 -5.39 -31.09
C ILE A 135 -0.24 -4.75 -30.46
N LEU A 136 -1.42 -5.35 -30.64
CA LEU A 136 -2.67 -4.89 -30.05
C LEU A 136 -2.61 -4.87 -28.51
N LEU A 137 -2.02 -5.91 -27.89
CA LEU A 137 -1.78 -5.95 -26.45
C LEU A 137 -0.85 -4.82 -26.00
N SER A 138 0.23 -4.56 -26.75
CA SER A 138 1.21 -3.51 -26.45
C SER A 138 0.56 -2.12 -26.47
N PHE A 139 -0.34 -1.86 -27.43
CA PHE A 139 -1.11 -0.62 -27.45
C PHE A 139 -2.08 -0.51 -26.26
N ALA A 140 -2.75 -1.59 -25.88
CA ALA A 140 -3.64 -1.61 -24.71
C ALA A 140 -2.88 -1.34 -23.40
N GLN A 141 -1.65 -1.83 -23.30
CA GLN A 141 -0.76 -1.58 -22.18
C GLN A 141 -0.26 -0.13 -22.19
N PHE A 142 0.16 0.37 -23.35
CA PHE A 142 0.58 1.75 -23.54
C PHE A 142 -0.52 2.74 -23.13
N GLU A 143 -1.77 2.55 -23.56
CA GLU A 143 -2.88 3.41 -23.17
C GLU A 143 -3.14 3.41 -21.65
N ARG A 144 -2.99 2.25 -20.98
CA ARG A 144 -3.07 2.15 -19.51
C ARG A 144 -1.99 2.99 -18.84
N GLU A 145 -0.76 2.89 -19.31
CA GLU A 145 0.39 3.61 -18.74
C GLU A 145 0.25 5.12 -18.94
N VAL A 146 -0.13 5.56 -20.14
CA VAL A 146 -0.39 6.99 -20.45
C VAL A 146 -1.55 7.55 -19.63
N THR A 147 -2.62 6.77 -19.44
CA THR A 147 -3.76 7.19 -18.61
C THR A 147 -3.34 7.33 -17.14
N ALA A 148 -2.57 6.36 -16.62
CA ALA A 148 -2.05 6.41 -15.26
C ALA A 148 -1.10 7.60 -15.06
N GLU A 149 -0.27 7.92 -16.06
CA GLU A 149 0.58 9.11 -16.06
C GLU A 149 -0.23 10.41 -16.01
N ARG A 150 -1.22 10.58 -16.90
CA ARG A 150 -2.10 11.76 -16.89
C ARG A 150 -2.86 11.93 -15.57
N ILE A 151 -3.31 10.84 -14.96
CA ILE A 151 -3.97 10.89 -13.64
C ILE A 151 -2.97 11.36 -12.58
N ARG A 152 -1.73 10.85 -12.58
CA ARG A 152 -0.68 11.27 -11.64
C ARG A 152 -0.34 12.74 -11.82
N ASP A 153 -0.25 13.23 -13.05
CA ASP A 153 0.03 14.64 -13.32
C ASP A 153 -1.13 15.56 -12.95
N LYS A 154 -2.39 15.15 -13.19
CA LYS A 154 -3.55 15.88 -12.68
C LYS A 154 -3.58 15.91 -11.16
N ILE A 155 -3.25 14.81 -10.47
CA ILE A 155 -3.16 14.79 -9.01
C ILE A 155 -2.05 15.72 -8.52
N ARG A 156 -0.88 15.71 -9.17
CA ARG A 156 0.24 16.58 -8.83
C ARG A 156 -0.13 18.05 -9.01
N ALA A 157 -0.73 18.41 -10.15
CA ALA A 157 -1.18 19.76 -10.45
C ALA A 157 -2.29 20.22 -9.47
N SER A 158 -3.25 19.35 -9.15
CA SER A 158 -4.30 19.65 -8.18
C SER A 158 -3.78 19.82 -6.75
N ARG A 159 -2.79 19.02 -6.34
CA ARG A 159 -2.14 19.17 -5.03
C ARG A 159 -1.25 20.41 -4.95
N ALA A 160 -0.59 20.79 -6.05
CA ALA A 160 0.16 22.03 -6.14
C ALA A 160 -0.75 23.26 -6.00
N LYS A 161 -2.01 23.14 -6.42
CA LYS A 161 -3.10 24.09 -6.16
C LYS A 161 -3.74 23.89 -4.77
N GLY A 162 -3.06 23.23 -3.83
CA GLY A 162 -3.51 23.03 -2.45
C GLY A 162 -4.79 22.20 -2.24
N MET A 163 -5.33 21.55 -3.28
CA MET A 163 -6.50 20.68 -3.13
C MET A 163 -6.14 19.35 -2.44
N PHE A 164 -6.99 18.92 -1.51
CA PHE A 164 -6.91 17.64 -0.83
C PHE A 164 -7.38 16.50 -1.75
N MET A 165 -6.43 15.84 -2.39
CA MET A 165 -6.67 14.73 -3.33
C MET A 165 -6.77 13.35 -2.64
N GLY A 166 -7.32 13.30 -1.42
CA GLY A 166 -7.55 12.06 -0.66
C GLY A 166 -6.37 11.57 0.20
N GLY A 167 -6.64 10.53 0.98
CA GLY A 167 -5.73 9.96 1.97
C GLY A 167 -6.24 10.14 3.41
N ASN A 168 -5.34 9.94 4.38
CA ASN A 168 -5.68 10.15 5.78
C ASN A 168 -5.77 11.64 6.11
N VAL A 169 -6.94 12.06 6.59
CA VAL A 169 -7.15 13.41 7.12
C VAL A 169 -6.44 13.55 8.47
N PRO A 170 -5.50 14.49 8.63
CA PRO A 170 -4.85 14.72 9.92
C PRO A 170 -5.86 15.14 10.99
N LEU A 171 -5.63 14.72 12.24
CA LEU A 171 -6.38 15.23 13.40
C LEU A 171 -6.32 16.75 13.41
N GLY A 172 -7.43 17.45 13.64
CA GLY A 172 -7.50 18.92 13.61
C GLY A 172 -8.10 19.49 12.33
N TYR A 173 -8.24 18.68 11.27
CA TYR A 173 -8.82 19.10 10.00
C TYR A 173 -10.01 18.23 9.60
N VAL A 174 -10.98 18.83 8.91
CA VAL A 174 -12.07 18.15 8.20
C VAL A 174 -11.98 18.46 6.71
N VAL A 175 -12.45 17.54 5.87
CA VAL A 175 -12.49 17.78 4.42
C VAL A 175 -13.83 18.40 4.06
N LYS A 176 -13.81 19.59 3.47
CA LYS A 176 -14.97 20.24 2.83
C LYS A 176 -14.56 20.66 1.43
N ASP A 177 -15.35 20.32 0.41
CA ASP A 177 -15.09 20.70 -0.99
C ASP A 177 -13.67 20.38 -1.48
N ARG A 178 -13.15 19.22 -1.09
CA ARG A 178 -11.76 18.79 -1.35
C ARG A 178 -10.70 19.75 -0.80
N LYS A 179 -11.01 20.51 0.25
CA LYS A 179 -10.05 21.33 1.01
C LYS A 179 -10.02 20.90 2.46
N LEU A 180 -8.85 21.02 3.08
CA LEU A 180 -8.72 20.83 4.52
C LEU A 180 -9.18 22.13 5.22
N VAL A 181 -10.16 21.99 6.09
CA VAL A 181 -10.70 23.09 6.90
C VAL A 181 -10.42 22.77 8.36
N VAL A 182 -9.99 23.75 9.15
CA VAL A 182 -9.70 23.57 10.56
C VAL A 182 -10.99 23.20 11.30
N SER A 183 -10.92 22.15 12.11
CA SER A 183 -11.98 21.77 13.04
C SER A 183 -11.60 22.25 14.43
N GLU A 184 -12.27 23.28 14.95
CA GLU A 184 -11.85 23.94 16.20
C GLU A 184 -11.67 22.97 17.38
N PRO A 185 -12.60 22.04 17.67
CA PRO A 185 -12.46 21.09 18.77
C PRO A 185 -11.23 20.17 18.63
N GLU A 186 -10.96 19.68 17.42
CA GLU A 186 -9.81 18.82 17.20
C GLU A 186 -8.50 19.60 17.12
N SER A 187 -8.55 20.84 16.60
CA SER A 187 -7.39 21.71 16.49
C SER A 187 -6.87 22.12 17.87
N ALA A 188 -7.75 22.32 18.84
CA ALA A 188 -7.39 22.57 20.23
C ALA A 188 -6.59 21.41 20.83
N ILE A 189 -6.97 20.16 20.52
CA ILE A 189 -6.21 18.97 20.93
C ILE A 189 -4.81 19.00 20.32
N VAL A 190 -4.70 19.33 19.03
CA VAL A 190 -3.39 19.42 18.34
C VAL A 190 -2.52 20.51 18.96
N ARG A 191 -3.05 21.74 19.16
CA ARG A 191 -2.31 22.84 19.81
C ARG A 191 -1.83 22.43 21.21
N SER A 192 -2.71 21.85 22.02
CA SER A 192 -2.38 21.33 23.35
C SER A 192 -1.26 20.28 23.32
N ILE A 193 -1.27 19.35 22.36
CA ILE A 193 -0.18 18.37 22.20
C ILE A 193 1.16 19.04 21.92
N PHE A 194 1.21 20.02 21.02
CA PHE A 194 2.45 20.75 20.69
C PHE A 194 2.96 21.55 21.90
N GLU A 195 2.09 22.29 22.58
CA GLU A 195 2.46 23.08 23.77
C GLU A 195 2.95 22.20 24.92
N ARG A 196 2.25 21.10 25.21
CA ARG A 196 2.65 20.14 26.24
C ARG A 196 3.96 19.46 25.88
N PHE A 197 4.20 19.15 24.60
CA PHE A 197 5.48 18.60 24.18
C PHE A 197 6.63 19.56 24.48
N VAL A 198 6.45 20.87 24.23
CA VAL A 198 7.47 21.87 24.58
C VAL A 198 7.73 21.91 26.09
N ARG A 199 6.69 21.78 26.92
CA ARG A 199 6.84 21.77 28.40
C ARG A 199 7.50 20.48 28.91
N ILE A 200 7.15 19.32 28.35
CA ILE A 200 7.56 18.00 28.86
C ILE A 200 8.90 17.56 28.27
N GLY A 201 9.19 17.92 27.01
CA GLY A 201 10.42 17.52 26.30
C GLY A 201 10.53 16.03 25.95
N SER A 202 9.54 15.20 26.30
CA SER A 202 9.57 13.74 26.12
C SER A 202 8.27 13.18 25.54
N ALA A 203 8.35 12.66 24.32
CA ALA A 203 7.22 12.02 23.64
C ALA A 203 6.70 10.78 24.40
N THR A 204 7.57 10.09 25.15
CA THR A 204 7.17 8.92 25.94
C THR A 204 6.32 9.33 27.14
N VAL A 205 6.73 10.38 27.86
CA VAL A 205 5.98 10.91 29.01
C VAL A 205 4.66 11.50 28.54
N LEU A 206 4.69 12.30 27.47
CA LEU A 206 3.49 12.88 26.88
C LEU A 206 2.49 11.81 26.41
N ALA A 207 2.95 10.74 25.75
CA ALA A 207 2.06 9.64 25.34
C ALA A 207 1.37 8.97 26.53
N ARG A 208 2.07 8.84 27.67
CA ARG A 208 1.50 8.26 28.89
C ARG A 208 0.43 9.16 29.50
N GLU A 209 0.68 10.47 29.59
CA GLU A 209 -0.30 11.42 30.12
C GLU A 209 -1.56 11.49 29.23
N LEU A 210 -1.37 11.65 27.92
CA LEU A 210 -2.49 11.69 26.95
C LEU A 210 -3.31 10.39 26.99
N ARG A 211 -2.66 9.25 27.21
CA ARG A 211 -3.34 7.96 27.36
C ARG A 211 -4.14 7.89 28.66
N ALA A 212 -3.60 8.38 29.78
CA ALA A 212 -4.30 8.42 31.06
C ALA A 212 -5.54 9.33 31.01
N GLU A 213 -5.47 10.42 30.23
CA GLU A 213 -6.58 11.33 29.95
C GLU A 213 -7.58 10.80 28.90
N GLY A 214 -7.31 9.63 28.32
CA GLY A 214 -8.18 9.00 27.33
C GLY A 214 -8.16 9.67 25.94
N VAL A 215 -7.15 10.49 25.64
CA VAL A 215 -7.01 11.15 24.33
C VAL A 215 -6.80 10.11 23.23
N ARG A 216 -7.60 10.23 22.18
CA ARG A 216 -7.61 9.31 21.04
C ARG A 216 -7.20 10.00 19.75
N THR A 217 -6.57 9.23 18.89
CA THR A 217 -6.37 9.57 17.48
C THR A 217 -7.72 9.70 16.77
N ARG A 218 -7.75 10.34 15.60
CA ARG A 218 -8.98 10.47 14.78
C ARG A 218 -9.62 9.11 14.41
N ARG A 219 -8.85 8.01 14.45
CA ARG A 219 -9.33 6.63 14.22
C ARG A 219 -9.75 5.91 15.50
N GLY A 220 -9.90 6.61 16.62
CA GLY A 220 -10.34 6.06 17.91
C GLY A 220 -9.28 5.27 18.70
N LYS A 221 -8.07 5.09 18.17
CA LYS A 221 -6.96 4.45 18.90
C LYS A 221 -6.36 5.38 19.94
N LEU A 222 -5.90 4.85 21.08
CA LEU A 222 -5.15 5.61 22.07
C LEU A 222 -3.85 6.17 21.48
N VAL A 223 -3.45 7.36 21.94
CA VAL A 223 -2.20 7.97 21.52
C VAL A 223 -1.01 7.12 22.02
N ASP A 224 -0.03 6.93 21.14
CA ASP A 224 1.24 6.27 21.44
C ASP A 224 2.42 7.13 20.99
N ARG A 225 3.64 6.70 21.38
CA ARG A 225 4.87 7.39 21.03
C ARG A 225 5.04 7.54 19.51
N GLY A 226 4.76 6.49 18.73
CA GLY A 226 4.95 6.50 17.28
C GLY A 226 4.01 7.47 16.58
N TYR A 227 2.76 7.55 17.03
CA TYR A 227 1.79 8.53 16.58
C TYR A 227 2.23 9.96 16.89
N LEU A 228 2.75 10.23 18.09
CA LEU A 228 3.24 11.56 18.44
C LEU A 228 4.38 12.02 17.53
N TYR A 229 5.37 11.17 17.24
CA TYR A 229 6.43 11.55 16.29
C TYR A 229 5.87 11.85 14.90
N LYS A 230 4.91 11.04 14.40
CA LYS A 230 4.25 11.30 13.12
C LYS A 230 3.48 12.62 13.13
N LEU A 231 2.76 12.92 14.21
CA LEU A 231 1.99 14.14 14.38
C LEU A 231 2.90 15.38 14.46
N LEU A 232 3.93 15.35 15.30
CA LEU A 232 4.86 16.46 15.51
C LEU A 232 5.69 16.78 14.26
N ASN A 233 5.94 15.81 13.37
CA ASN A 233 6.65 16.01 12.10
C ASN A 233 5.71 16.29 10.92
N ASN A 234 4.39 16.34 11.13
CA ASN A 234 3.45 16.55 10.04
C ASN A 234 3.34 18.03 9.67
N ARG A 235 4.04 18.44 8.60
CA ARG A 235 4.07 19.83 8.11
C ARG A 235 2.70 20.35 7.65
N THR A 236 1.69 19.50 7.50
CA THR A 236 0.31 19.97 7.26
C THR A 236 -0.16 20.94 8.34
N TYR A 237 0.31 20.80 9.59
CA TYR A 237 -0.03 21.71 10.68
C TYR A 237 0.51 23.14 10.53
N LEU A 238 1.52 23.35 9.67
CA LEU A 238 2.04 24.66 9.27
C LEU A 238 1.31 25.25 8.05
N GLY A 239 0.19 24.66 7.61
CA GLY A 239 -0.47 25.11 6.38
C GLY A 239 0.20 24.60 5.11
N MET A 240 1.08 23.60 5.18
CA MET A 240 1.82 23.09 4.01
C MET A 240 1.17 21.84 3.40
N ALA A 241 1.10 21.76 2.08
CA ALA A 241 0.74 20.55 1.34
C ALA A 241 2.00 19.73 1.02
N VAL A 242 2.15 18.54 1.63
CA VAL A 242 3.31 17.66 1.44
C VAL A 242 3.01 16.54 0.45
N HIS A 243 3.89 16.34 -0.54
CA HIS A 243 3.86 15.23 -1.48
C HIS A 243 5.26 14.66 -1.74
N LYS A 244 5.46 13.36 -1.47
CA LYS A 244 6.74 12.65 -1.67
C LYS A 244 7.97 13.42 -1.15
N GLY A 245 7.84 14.02 0.03
CA GLY A 245 8.91 14.79 0.68
C GLY A 245 9.01 16.27 0.27
N THR A 246 8.34 16.68 -0.80
CA THR A 246 8.28 18.09 -1.23
C THR A 246 7.10 18.78 -0.53
N ALA A 247 7.33 19.97 0.01
CA ALA A 247 6.30 20.75 0.70
C ALA A 247 6.01 22.05 -0.07
N HIS A 248 4.74 22.33 -0.31
CA HIS A 248 4.26 23.57 -0.95
C HIS A 248 3.29 24.28 -0.01
N PRO A 249 3.08 25.61 -0.15
CA PRO A 249 1.99 26.29 0.52
C PRO A 249 0.65 25.60 0.20
N GLY A 250 -0.07 25.17 1.22
CA GLY A 250 -1.41 24.60 1.09
C GLY A 250 -2.48 25.69 1.09
N GLU A 251 -3.68 25.36 0.64
CA GLU A 251 -4.84 26.27 0.73
C GLU A 251 -5.51 26.25 2.11
N HIS A 252 -5.05 25.40 3.03
CA HIS A 252 -5.64 25.25 4.35
C HIS A 252 -4.91 26.09 5.41
N ALA A 253 -5.67 26.59 6.37
CA ALA A 253 -5.10 27.36 7.47
C ALA A 253 -4.16 26.51 8.35
N ALA A 254 -3.07 27.11 8.81
CA ALA A 254 -2.19 26.50 9.80
C ALA A 254 -2.91 26.35 11.15
N ILE A 255 -2.68 25.23 11.84
CA ILE A 255 -3.14 25.04 13.23
C ILE A 255 -2.04 25.49 14.20
N ILE A 256 -0.78 25.36 13.80
CA ILE A 256 0.40 25.62 14.61
C ILE A 256 1.20 26.76 13.97
N GLU A 257 1.61 27.72 14.79
CA GLU A 257 2.51 28.80 14.36
C GLU A 257 3.96 28.31 14.20
N GLN A 258 4.70 28.97 13.30
CA GLN A 258 6.10 28.63 13.01
C GLN A 258 6.97 28.63 14.29
N GLY A 259 6.80 29.60 15.18
CA GLY A 259 7.59 29.68 16.41
C GLY A 259 7.37 28.51 17.38
N LEU A 260 6.14 27.98 17.47
CA LEU A 260 5.86 26.79 18.29
C LEU A 260 6.43 25.53 17.62
N TRP A 261 6.31 25.43 16.29
CA TRP A 261 6.90 24.35 15.51
C TRP A 261 8.41 24.26 15.68
N ASP A 262 9.10 25.41 15.61
CA ASP A 262 10.55 25.49 15.72
C ASP A 262 11.03 25.06 17.11
N LYS A 263 10.32 25.47 18.18
CA LYS A 263 10.61 25.01 19.56
C LYS A 263 10.51 23.50 19.69
N VAL A 264 9.45 22.89 19.13
CA VAL A 264 9.29 21.43 19.10
C VAL A 264 10.46 20.76 18.37
N HIS A 265 10.87 21.29 17.21
CA HIS A 265 11.92 20.69 16.40
C HIS A 265 13.32 20.90 17.00
N ALA A 266 13.56 22.01 17.71
CA ALA A 266 14.77 22.19 18.50
C ALA A 266 14.90 21.12 19.58
N ILE A 267 13.80 20.83 20.30
CA ILE A 267 13.75 19.74 21.27
C ILE A 267 14.01 18.41 20.57
N LEU A 268 13.33 18.12 19.45
CA LEU A 268 13.47 16.85 18.72
C LEU A 268 14.89 16.61 18.18
N ALA A 269 15.55 17.67 17.70
CA ALA A 269 16.91 17.65 17.16
C ALA A 269 17.99 17.48 18.25
N GLU A 270 17.64 17.71 19.52
CA GLU A 270 18.58 17.54 20.62
C GLU A 270 19.16 16.10 20.65
N ASN A 271 20.50 16.02 20.62
CA ASN A 271 21.24 14.78 20.48
C ASN A 271 20.93 13.82 21.63
N VAL A 272 20.81 12.52 21.31
CA VAL A 272 20.61 11.45 22.31
C VAL A 272 21.67 11.52 23.41
N ARG A 273 22.91 11.90 23.08
CA ARG A 273 24.00 12.10 24.06
C ARG A 273 23.69 13.24 25.03
N THR A 274 23.24 14.40 24.55
CA THR A 274 22.84 15.55 25.38
C THR A 274 21.63 15.23 26.24
N ARG A 275 20.60 14.57 25.69
CA ARG A 275 19.46 14.09 26.49
C ARG A 275 19.88 13.08 27.55
N SER A 276 20.82 12.19 27.23
CA SER A 276 21.34 11.22 28.19
C SER A 276 22.17 11.90 29.29
N ALA A 277 22.88 12.99 28.97
CA ALA A 277 23.61 13.83 29.92
C ALA A 277 22.67 14.65 30.82
N ASN A 278 21.61 15.26 30.27
CA ASN A 278 20.60 15.96 31.05
C ASN A 278 19.85 14.99 31.99
N THR A 279 19.54 13.79 31.52
CA THR A 279 18.97 12.72 32.37
C THR A 279 19.97 12.28 33.46
N ARG A 280 21.27 12.22 33.15
CA ARG A 280 22.34 11.95 34.14
C ARG A 280 22.39 13.05 35.20
N ALA A 281 22.29 14.32 34.82
CA ALA A 281 22.29 15.45 35.76
C ALA A 281 21.09 15.43 36.73
N GLN A 282 19.96 14.87 36.32
CA GLN A 282 18.75 14.75 37.16
C GLN A 282 18.64 13.43 37.94
N THR A 283 19.53 12.45 37.67
CA THR A 283 19.51 11.14 38.36
C THR A 283 20.73 11.05 39.30
N PRO A 284 20.58 10.63 40.56
CA PRO A 284 21.70 10.49 41.51
C PRO A 284 22.56 9.24 41.20
N ALA A 285 23.11 9.16 39.99
CA ALA A 285 23.96 8.06 39.54
C ALA A 285 25.25 8.64 38.95
N LEU A 286 26.20 8.93 39.84
CA LEU A 286 27.42 9.70 39.57
C LEU A 286 28.31 9.05 38.51
N LEU A 287 28.31 7.71 38.43
CA LEU A 287 29.20 6.94 37.56
C LEU A 287 28.53 6.46 36.26
N LYS A 288 27.29 6.91 35.97
CA LYS A 288 26.55 6.43 34.78
C LYS A 288 27.32 6.74 33.49
N GLY A 289 27.81 5.69 32.84
CA GLY A 289 28.58 5.77 31.59
C GLY A 289 30.09 5.98 31.79
N LEU A 290 30.57 5.94 33.03
CA LEU A 290 31.98 5.96 33.41
C LEU A 290 32.44 4.60 33.96
N ILE A 291 31.52 3.80 34.52
CA ILE A 291 31.81 2.47 35.04
C ILE A 291 31.58 1.37 34.00
N PHE A 292 32.56 0.48 33.87
CA PHE A 292 32.53 -0.70 33.00
C PHE A 292 32.83 -1.95 33.84
N GLY A 293 32.14 -3.04 33.52
CA GLY A 293 32.38 -4.33 34.15
C GLY A 293 33.65 -5.01 33.60
N PRO A 294 34.09 -6.12 34.20
CA PRO A 294 35.27 -6.87 33.78
C PRO A 294 35.22 -7.37 32.33
N THR A 295 34.01 -7.54 31.78
CA THR A 295 33.78 -7.95 30.39
C THR A 295 33.91 -6.79 29.39
N GLY A 296 34.21 -5.57 29.86
CA GLY A 296 34.21 -4.35 29.06
C GLY A 296 32.82 -3.79 28.78
N ALA A 297 31.74 -4.44 29.24
CA ALA A 297 30.38 -3.92 29.10
C ALA A 297 30.13 -2.76 30.07
N ALA A 298 29.47 -1.71 29.58
CA ALA A 298 29.05 -0.59 30.42
C ALA A 298 28.10 -1.06 31.54
N MET A 299 28.22 -0.49 32.74
CA MET A 299 27.25 -0.73 33.80
C MET A 299 26.19 0.37 33.85
N SER A 300 24.93 -0.03 33.92
CA SER A 300 23.79 0.89 33.97
C SER A 300 23.23 1.00 35.40
N PRO A 301 22.86 2.20 35.87
CA PRO A 301 22.23 2.34 37.17
C PRO A 301 20.83 1.71 37.16
N THR A 302 20.53 1.01 38.23
CA THR A 302 19.28 0.32 38.52
C THR A 302 18.92 0.57 39.97
N HIS A 303 17.67 0.33 40.34
CA HIS A 303 17.23 0.45 41.73
C HIS A 303 16.19 -0.60 42.08
N THR A 304 16.07 -0.88 43.36
CA THR A 304 15.02 -1.73 43.92
C THR A 304 14.50 -1.07 45.19
N ARG A 305 13.18 -1.13 45.42
CA ARG A 305 12.53 -0.54 46.60
C ARG A 305 12.00 -1.66 47.49
N LYS A 306 12.34 -1.63 48.79
CA LYS A 306 11.79 -2.54 49.80
C LYS A 306 11.24 -1.70 50.95
N GLY A 307 9.92 -1.69 51.12
CA GLY A 307 9.23 -0.77 52.02
C GLY A 307 9.53 0.69 51.65
N ASN A 308 9.97 1.50 52.63
CA ASN A 308 10.35 2.90 52.41
C ASN A 308 11.82 3.10 51.98
N ARG A 309 12.61 2.03 51.81
CA ARG A 309 14.04 2.11 51.50
C ARG A 309 14.33 1.86 50.01
N LEU A 310 15.10 2.77 49.40
CA LEU A 310 15.57 2.69 48.01
C LEU A 310 17.01 2.15 47.98
N TYR A 311 17.23 1.03 47.31
CA TYR A 311 18.53 0.44 47.07
C TYR A 311 18.97 0.74 45.64
N ARG A 312 20.16 1.33 45.46
CA ARG A 312 20.72 1.73 44.16
C ARG A 312 21.89 0.82 43.80
N TYR A 313 21.97 0.41 42.53
CA TYR A 313 23.02 -0.47 42.02
C TYR A 313 23.48 -0.07 40.62
N TYR A 314 24.72 -0.38 40.26
CA TYR A 314 25.16 -0.45 38.86
C TYR A 314 25.15 -1.92 38.42
N VAL A 315 24.48 -2.23 37.30
CA VAL A 315 24.36 -3.60 36.77
C VAL A 315 24.95 -3.65 35.36
N SER A 316 25.76 -4.66 35.08
CA SER A 316 26.35 -4.87 33.75
C SER A 316 25.26 -5.00 32.67
N GLN A 317 25.47 -4.35 31.52
CA GLN A 317 24.58 -4.51 30.36
C GLN A 317 24.51 -5.96 29.87
N ASP A 318 25.56 -6.75 30.05
CA ASP A 318 25.55 -8.18 29.71
C ASP A 318 24.55 -8.93 30.58
N VAL A 319 24.52 -8.65 31.89
CA VAL A 319 23.58 -9.28 32.83
C VAL A 319 22.13 -8.87 32.56
N LEU A 320 21.89 -7.61 32.22
CA LEU A 320 20.54 -7.13 31.89
C LEU A 320 19.98 -7.74 30.60
N LYS A 321 20.86 -8.17 29.67
CA LYS A 321 20.45 -8.71 28.36
C LYS A 321 20.50 -10.22 28.26
N ARG A 322 21.47 -10.86 28.92
CA ARG A 322 21.82 -12.29 28.76
C ARG A 322 21.67 -13.09 30.05
N GLY A 323 21.31 -12.45 31.16
CA GLY A 323 21.06 -13.10 32.45
C GLY A 323 22.25 -13.07 33.41
N PRO A 324 22.07 -13.53 34.66
CA PRO A 324 23.01 -13.33 35.77
C PRO A 324 24.42 -13.88 35.53
N GLU A 325 24.54 -14.97 34.79
CA GLU A 325 25.80 -15.67 34.51
C GLU A 325 26.69 -14.97 33.47
N ALA A 326 26.15 -13.96 32.77
CA ALA A 326 26.83 -13.31 31.65
C ALA A 326 27.99 -12.39 32.06
N CYS A 327 28.13 -12.05 33.35
CA CYS A 327 29.23 -11.23 33.85
C CYS A 327 29.62 -11.67 35.27
N PRO A 328 30.92 -11.90 35.55
CA PRO A 328 31.39 -12.26 36.89
C PRO A 328 31.05 -11.23 37.96
N VAL A 329 31.09 -9.94 37.60
CA VAL A 329 30.64 -8.83 38.44
C VAL A 329 29.37 -8.25 37.84
N GLY A 330 28.25 -8.92 38.10
CA GLY A 330 26.97 -8.58 37.50
C GLY A 330 26.31 -7.32 38.07
N ARG A 331 26.46 -7.08 39.37
CA ARG A 331 25.80 -5.99 40.11
C ARG A 331 26.71 -5.45 41.22
N VAL A 332 26.80 -4.14 41.35
CA VAL A 332 27.58 -3.46 42.40
C VAL A 332 26.71 -2.41 43.12
N PRO A 333 26.72 -2.31 44.46
CA PRO A 333 26.01 -1.28 45.20
C PRO A 333 26.49 0.13 44.80
N ALA A 334 25.57 1.02 44.43
CA ALA A 334 25.93 2.35 43.92
C ALA A 334 26.62 3.19 45.00
N ALA A 335 26.18 3.11 46.26
CA ALA A 335 26.75 3.91 47.35
C ALA A 335 28.23 3.56 47.62
N GLU A 336 28.57 2.27 47.63
CA GLU A 336 29.93 1.80 47.91
C GLU A 336 30.90 2.19 46.80
N ILE A 337 30.51 1.98 45.53
CA ILE A 337 31.38 2.29 44.40
C ILE A 337 31.50 3.80 44.14
N GLU A 338 30.43 4.56 44.38
CA GLU A 338 30.48 6.03 44.30
C GLU A 338 31.39 6.60 45.39
N ALA A 339 31.30 6.11 46.63
CA ALA A 339 32.19 6.52 47.72
C ALA A 339 33.66 6.20 47.40
N ALA A 340 33.96 4.97 46.94
CA ALA A 340 35.32 4.57 46.60
C ALA A 340 35.95 5.44 45.51
N VAL A 341 35.17 5.86 44.50
CA VAL A 341 35.66 6.76 43.43
C VAL A 341 35.87 8.18 43.96
N ILE A 342 34.96 8.68 44.81
CA ILE A 342 35.09 10.01 45.43
C ILE A 342 36.35 10.06 46.31
N ASP A 343 36.55 9.06 47.18
CA ASP A 343 37.70 8.99 48.08
C ASP A 343 39.03 8.96 47.31
N GLN A 344 39.12 8.21 46.20
CA GLN A 344 40.30 8.21 45.34
C GLN A 344 40.52 9.54 44.60
N SER A 345 39.45 10.23 44.22
CA SER A 345 39.53 11.51 43.52
C SER A 345 39.99 12.65 44.43
N ASP A 346 39.65 12.61 45.72
CA ASP A 346 40.14 13.58 46.70
C ASP A 346 41.57 13.28 47.16
N ALA A 347 41.98 12.01 47.24
CA ALA A 347 43.38 11.64 47.49
C ALA A 347 44.33 12.09 46.35
N SER A 348 43.87 12.09 45.09
CA SER A 348 44.65 12.57 43.93
C SER A 348 44.80 14.10 43.86
N LYS A 349 44.13 14.89 44.72
CA LYS A 349 44.33 16.34 44.80
C LYS A 349 45.48 16.75 45.73
N TYR A 350 46.02 15.82 46.51
CA TYR A 350 47.11 16.05 47.48
C TYR A 350 48.43 15.39 47.05
N LEU A 351 48.50 14.91 45.81
CA LEU A 351 49.70 14.48 45.09
C LEU A 351 49.87 15.39 43.88
#